data_AF-A0A9P4GVC3-F1
#
_entry.id   AF-A0A9P4GVC3-F1
#
_cell.length_a   1.000
_cell.length_b   1.000
_cell.length_c   1.000
_cell.angle_alpha   90.00
_cell.angle_beta   90.00
_cell.angle_gamma   90.00
#
_symmetry.space_group_name_H-M   'P 1'
#
loop_
_entity.id
_entity.type
_entity.pdbx_description
1 polymer ?
#
loop_
_entity_poly.entity_id
_entity_poly.type
_entity_poly.pdbx_seq_one_letter_code
_entity_poly.pdbx_strand_id
1 'polypeptide(L)'
;MLDPHPTANMSSDNNMTSLSAYSAVVALALPFVAIGFVDRGWNLLKSGTRTARTTFRPAEGKCIRREWAALADGPLHTCSTPGSAQCHQNPHVRGPRCWEQGFELVLNNWKTTSGLTFENKPPKLPLTKEFVQIDFKMLIAFILMTNDVSIDIQTVDPGLLVLHSTSQLQRVLTKDYVDRLLDSMQGYPPLLRDPKGITVLKPGDQNRGGWVAALGLDANYHQDRTFLWFYYDCVTYVDNTFGDKRGRVFWRSMDRVREILGNMFAIAFAEDVGAKQDIDCAIKALDYIRKRETESGVENFFKITNPRAALQLSDQTKIIALFNGHPLLATRDEPLFRTEWAPLLHYVLVAAVIGSKRCIAYFKNPKHEIDCLLPVDKFKTATLYLRGC
;
A
#
# COMPACT_ATOMS: atom_id res chain seq x y z
N MET A 1 -84.70 74.43 -8.78
CA MET A 1 -84.10 73.71 -9.90
C MET A 1 -83.50 72.44 -9.31
N LEU A 2 -84.03 71.30 -9.76
CA LEU A 2 -83.80 69.96 -9.23
C LEU A 2 -82.49 69.34 -9.76
N ASP A 3 -81.91 68.45 -8.94
CA ASP A 3 -81.05 67.28 -9.26
C ASP A 3 -79.60 67.47 -9.76
N PRO A 4 -78.70 66.46 -9.65
CA PRO A 4 -78.63 65.32 -8.70
C PRO A 4 -77.19 64.94 -8.21
N HIS A 5 -77.15 63.97 -7.28
CA HIS A 5 -76.01 63.14 -6.85
C HIS A 5 -75.23 62.45 -8.00
N PRO A 6 -73.94 62.11 -7.79
CA PRO A 6 -73.33 60.95 -8.43
C PRO A 6 -73.05 59.82 -7.42
N THR A 7 -73.55 58.65 -7.82
CA THR A 7 -73.37 57.30 -7.27
C THR A 7 -71.94 56.78 -7.38
N ALA A 8 -71.52 56.05 -6.35
CA ALA A 8 -70.29 55.28 -6.31
C ALA A 8 -70.32 54.10 -7.31
N ASN A 9 -69.24 53.94 -8.06
CA ASN A 9 -68.94 52.74 -8.87
C ASN A 9 -67.69 52.09 -8.27
N MET A 10 -67.85 51.05 -7.45
CA MET A 10 -66.77 50.15 -7.06
C MET A 10 -66.56 49.14 -8.20
N SER A 11 -65.44 49.29 -8.93
CA SER A 11 -64.96 48.31 -9.91
C SER A 11 -64.52 47.02 -9.18
N SER A 12 -65.13 45.91 -9.63
CA SER A 12 -64.95 44.54 -9.17
C SER A 12 -64.03 43.76 -10.12
N ASP A 13 -62.92 44.35 -10.56
CA ASP A 13 -62.06 43.75 -11.59
C ASP A 13 -60.73 43.17 -11.05
N ASN A 14 -60.45 43.28 -9.74
CA ASN A 14 -59.17 42.83 -9.17
C ASN A 14 -59.15 41.37 -8.66
N ASN A 15 -60.28 40.65 -8.66
CA ASN A 15 -60.35 39.28 -8.12
C ASN A 15 -60.19 38.16 -9.18
N MET A 16 -60.35 38.44 -10.47
CA MET A 16 -60.19 37.42 -11.52
C MET A 16 -58.75 37.25 -12.01
N THR A 17 -57.86 38.24 -11.81
CA THR A 17 -56.45 38.16 -12.18
C THR A 17 -55.62 37.35 -11.18
N SER A 18 -56.07 37.19 -9.92
CA SER A 18 -55.37 36.39 -8.92
C SER A 18 -55.62 34.88 -9.11
N LEU A 19 -56.85 34.46 -9.42
CA LEU A 19 -57.22 33.05 -9.62
C LEU A 19 -56.53 32.40 -10.83
N SER A 20 -56.30 33.14 -11.92
CA SER A 20 -55.57 32.65 -13.09
C SER A 20 -54.06 32.54 -12.83
N ALA A 21 -53.50 33.40 -11.98
CA ALA A 21 -52.12 33.30 -11.55
C ALA A 21 -51.89 32.10 -10.61
N TYR A 22 -52.81 31.85 -9.66
CA TYR A 22 -52.74 30.68 -8.78
C TYR A 22 -52.93 29.35 -9.54
N SER A 23 -53.85 29.29 -10.51
CA SER A 23 -54.05 28.10 -11.32
C SER A 23 -52.87 27.83 -12.25
N ALA A 24 -52.22 28.85 -12.80
CA ALA A 24 -50.99 28.69 -13.59
C ALA A 24 -49.81 28.17 -12.75
N VAL A 25 -49.64 28.63 -11.51
CA VAL A 25 -48.58 28.14 -10.61
C VAL A 25 -48.81 26.68 -10.21
N VAL A 26 -50.06 26.30 -9.90
CA VAL A 26 -50.41 24.91 -9.56
C VAL A 26 -50.33 23.99 -10.78
N ALA A 27 -50.79 24.45 -11.95
CA ALA A 27 -50.75 23.70 -13.20
C ALA A 27 -49.32 23.53 -13.75
N LEU A 28 -48.38 24.43 -13.41
CA LEU A 28 -46.96 24.24 -13.71
C LEU A 28 -46.27 23.33 -12.68
N ALA A 29 -46.70 23.35 -11.41
CA ALA A 29 -46.12 22.49 -10.37
C ALA A 29 -46.37 21.00 -10.65
N LEU A 30 -47.56 20.61 -11.14
CA LEU A 30 -47.90 19.21 -11.41
C LEU A 30 -47.01 18.52 -12.48
N PRO A 31 -46.70 19.15 -13.62
CA PRO A 31 -45.71 18.64 -14.58
C PRO A 31 -44.31 18.51 -13.98
N PHE A 32 -43.85 19.48 -13.18
CA PHE A 32 -42.53 19.39 -12.54
C PHE A 32 -42.47 18.23 -11.53
N VAL A 33 -43.56 18.00 -10.79
CA VAL A 33 -43.72 16.86 -9.89
C VAL A 33 -43.74 15.54 -10.69
N ALA A 34 -44.50 15.47 -11.78
CA ALA A 34 -44.57 14.28 -12.65
C ALA A 34 -43.22 13.97 -13.33
N ILE A 35 -42.47 14.98 -13.76
CA ILE A 35 -41.10 14.84 -14.27
C ILE A 35 -40.18 14.33 -13.16
N GLY A 36 -40.33 14.82 -11.92
CA GLY A 36 -39.58 14.34 -10.76
C GLY A 36 -39.78 12.85 -10.43
N PHE A 37 -40.93 12.27 -10.77
CA PHE A 37 -41.26 10.85 -10.51
C PHE A 37 -40.77 9.86 -11.57
N VAL A 38 -40.25 10.34 -12.71
CA VAL A 38 -39.65 9.47 -13.73
C VAL A 38 -38.13 9.52 -13.59
N ASP A 39 -37.44 8.37 -13.63
CA ASP A 39 -35.97 8.30 -13.52
C ASP A 39 -35.25 9.28 -14.44
N ARG A 40 -35.79 9.47 -15.66
CA ARG A 40 -35.28 10.46 -16.63
C ARG A 40 -35.40 11.90 -16.12
N GLY A 41 -36.52 12.29 -15.55
CA GLY A 41 -36.71 13.65 -15.06
C GLY A 41 -35.96 13.91 -13.76
N TRP A 42 -35.81 12.91 -12.89
CA TRP A 42 -34.91 13.01 -11.73
C TRP A 42 -33.45 13.17 -12.14
N ASN A 43 -32.99 12.46 -13.18
CA ASN A 43 -31.64 12.62 -13.74
C ASN A 43 -31.44 14.00 -14.39
N LEU A 44 -32.45 14.53 -15.08
CA LEU A 44 -32.42 15.90 -15.62
C LEU A 44 -32.39 16.95 -14.52
N LEU A 45 -33.17 16.80 -13.45
CA LEU A 45 -33.15 17.70 -12.30
C LEU A 45 -31.80 17.65 -11.58
N LYS A 46 -31.24 16.46 -11.36
CA LYS A 46 -29.89 16.29 -10.80
C LYS A 46 -28.82 16.91 -11.69
N SER A 47 -28.92 16.75 -13.00
CA SER A 47 -27.99 17.36 -13.96
C SER A 47 -28.09 18.89 -13.95
N GLY A 48 -29.31 19.43 -14.07
CA GLY A 48 -29.57 20.87 -14.08
C GLY A 48 -29.18 21.57 -12.79
N THR A 49 -29.52 20.98 -11.64
CA THR A 49 -29.11 21.48 -10.31
C THR A 49 -27.59 21.44 -10.14
N ARG A 50 -26.93 20.37 -10.60
CA ARG A 50 -25.47 20.29 -10.59
C ARG A 50 -24.87 21.40 -11.44
N THR A 51 -25.32 21.56 -12.69
CA THR A 51 -24.84 22.59 -13.61
C THR A 51 -24.99 23.98 -13.01
N ALA A 52 -26.20 24.35 -12.58
CA ALA A 52 -26.47 25.64 -11.94
C ALA A 52 -25.55 25.86 -10.74
N ARG A 53 -25.41 24.85 -9.87
CA ARG A 53 -24.55 24.94 -8.70
C ARG A 53 -23.08 25.10 -9.05
N THR A 54 -22.56 24.38 -10.04
CA THR A 54 -21.18 24.58 -10.52
C THR A 54 -20.98 25.89 -11.27
N THR A 55 -22.02 26.47 -11.86
CA THR A 55 -21.96 27.81 -12.47
C THR A 55 -21.87 28.89 -11.40
N PHE A 56 -22.72 28.82 -10.36
CA PHE A 56 -22.72 29.81 -9.28
C PHE A 56 -21.60 29.60 -8.25
N ARG A 57 -21.12 28.36 -8.09
CA ARG A 57 -20.03 27.99 -7.18
C ARG A 57 -19.03 27.07 -7.89
N PRO A 58 -18.20 27.61 -8.79
CA PRO A 58 -17.25 26.81 -9.57
C PRO A 58 -16.30 25.96 -8.72
N ALA A 59 -15.95 26.41 -7.52
CA ALA A 59 -15.09 25.66 -6.60
C ALA A 59 -15.70 24.32 -6.16
N GLU A 60 -17.02 24.23 -5.96
CA GLU A 60 -17.70 22.99 -5.53
C GLU A 60 -17.69 21.92 -6.64
N GLY A 61 -17.60 22.35 -7.90
CA GLY A 61 -17.48 21.50 -9.09
C GLY A 61 -16.06 20.98 -9.34
N LYS A 62 -15.08 21.44 -8.57
CA LYS A 62 -13.68 21.06 -8.72
C LYS A 62 -13.22 20.17 -7.57
N CYS A 63 -12.17 19.42 -7.82
CA CYS A 63 -11.41 18.66 -6.83
C CYS A 63 -9.92 18.95 -7.05
N ILE A 64 -9.13 18.83 -5.99
CA ILE A 64 -7.68 19.00 -6.08
C ILE A 64 -7.13 17.73 -6.74
N ARG A 65 -6.22 17.87 -7.71
CA ARG A 65 -5.50 16.75 -8.32
C ARG A 65 -4.08 16.72 -7.77
N ARG A 66 -3.66 15.55 -7.29
CA ARG A 66 -2.33 15.30 -6.75
C ARG A 66 -1.76 14.07 -7.42
N GLU A 67 -0.67 14.26 -8.15
CA GLU A 67 -0.02 13.18 -8.90
C GLU A 67 1.36 12.89 -8.33
N TRP A 68 1.77 11.64 -8.46
CA TRP A 68 3.09 11.15 -8.15
C TRP A 68 4.19 11.93 -8.89
N ALA A 69 3.93 12.31 -10.13
CA ALA A 69 4.87 13.08 -10.96
C ALA A 69 5.19 14.48 -10.37
N ALA A 70 4.28 15.03 -9.56
CA ALA A 70 4.42 16.33 -8.90
C ALA A 70 5.27 16.26 -7.61
N LEU A 71 5.56 15.07 -7.08
CA LEU A 71 6.50 14.91 -5.98
C LEU A 71 7.94 15.09 -6.46
N ALA A 72 8.75 15.76 -5.66
CA ALA A 72 10.18 15.88 -5.89
C ALA A 72 10.88 14.55 -5.63
N ASP A 73 12.04 14.36 -6.26
CA ASP A 73 12.84 13.16 -6.02
C ASP A 73 13.49 13.24 -4.63
N GLY A 74 13.77 12.08 -4.03
CA GLY A 74 14.27 11.98 -2.66
C GLY A 74 13.22 11.53 -1.64
N PRO A 75 13.33 11.88 -0.35
CA PRO A 75 12.37 11.52 0.68
C PRO A 75 10.97 12.06 0.36
N LEU A 76 9.95 11.24 0.56
CA LEU A 76 8.54 11.62 0.43
C LEU A 76 8.10 12.52 1.60
N HIS A 77 8.74 12.34 2.75
CA HIS A 77 8.55 13.13 3.94
C HIS A 77 9.88 13.76 4.39
N THR A 78 9.83 15.04 4.73
CA THR A 78 10.92 15.77 5.36
C THR A 78 10.39 16.45 6.63
N CYS A 79 10.92 16.11 7.80
CA CYS A 79 10.58 16.83 9.02
C CYS A 79 11.33 18.17 9.01
N SER A 80 10.62 19.27 9.22
CA SER A 80 11.20 20.62 9.32
C SER A 80 12.17 20.76 10.51
N THR A 81 12.07 19.86 11.49
CA THR A 81 12.92 19.81 12.68
C THR A 81 13.64 18.47 12.75
N PRO A 82 14.94 18.42 12.41
CA PRO A 82 15.74 17.20 12.55
C PRO A 82 15.69 16.70 14.00
N GLY A 83 15.24 15.46 14.20
CA GLY A 83 15.21 14.81 15.52
C GLY A 83 13.93 14.99 16.35
N SER A 84 12.95 15.78 15.92
CA SER A 84 11.66 15.81 16.62
C SER A 84 10.80 14.64 16.19
N ALA A 85 10.60 13.64 17.05
CA ALA A 85 9.61 12.59 16.84
C ALA A 85 8.16 13.13 16.71
N GLN A 86 7.95 14.42 17.04
CA GLN A 86 6.66 15.10 17.01
C GLN A 86 6.05 15.22 15.60
N CYS A 87 6.85 15.28 14.52
CA CYS A 87 6.30 15.33 13.15
C CYS A 87 5.48 14.08 12.80
N HIS A 88 5.73 12.94 13.47
CA HIS A 88 5.03 11.68 13.26
C HIS A 88 3.88 11.43 14.25
N GLN A 89 3.68 12.32 15.23
CA GLN A 89 2.73 12.13 16.33
C GLN A 89 1.47 12.99 16.23
N ASN A 90 1.27 13.71 15.13
CA ASN A 90 0.06 14.52 14.97
C ASN A 90 -1.17 13.60 14.86
N PRO A 91 -2.08 13.61 15.86
CA PRO A 91 -3.26 12.77 15.82
C PRO A 91 -4.17 13.21 14.67
N HIS A 92 -4.70 12.25 13.92
CA HIS A 92 -5.69 12.52 12.88
C HIS A 92 -6.88 13.32 13.45
N VAL A 93 -7.11 14.52 12.92
CA VAL A 93 -8.27 15.34 13.27
C VAL A 93 -9.38 15.11 12.24
N ARG A 94 -10.53 14.60 12.69
CA ARG A 94 -11.70 14.39 11.82
C ARG A 94 -12.17 15.71 11.21
N GLY A 95 -12.52 15.68 9.92
CA GLY A 95 -12.97 16.86 9.20
C GLY A 95 -12.94 16.67 7.67
N PRO A 96 -13.51 17.63 6.93
CA PRO A 96 -13.60 17.58 5.46
C PRO A 96 -12.24 17.50 4.76
N ARG A 97 -11.19 18.00 5.43
CA ARG A 97 -9.80 18.02 4.98
C ARG A 97 -8.87 17.20 5.88
N CYS A 98 -9.39 16.19 6.58
CA CYS A 98 -8.53 15.35 7.43
C CYS A 98 -7.44 14.61 6.61
N TRP A 99 -7.72 14.32 5.35
CA TRP A 99 -6.75 13.78 4.41
C TRP A 99 -5.60 14.76 4.16
N GLU A 100 -5.79 16.07 4.27
CA GLU A 100 -4.75 17.05 4.02
C GLU A 100 -3.67 16.94 5.10
N GLN A 101 -4.10 16.87 6.36
CA GLN A 101 -3.18 16.68 7.48
C GLN A 101 -2.49 15.31 7.45
N GLY A 102 -3.13 14.25 6.96
CA GLY A 102 -2.48 12.96 6.81
C GLY A 102 -1.55 12.93 5.60
N PHE A 103 -2.08 13.24 4.43
CA PHE A 103 -1.44 13.09 3.13
C PHE A 103 -0.40 14.17 2.85
N GLU A 104 -0.67 15.44 3.15
CA GLU A 104 0.33 16.51 2.99
C GLU A 104 1.39 16.46 4.08
N LEU A 105 1.10 15.87 5.24
CA LEU A 105 2.14 15.56 6.22
C LEU A 105 3.01 14.41 5.71
N VAL A 106 2.42 13.28 5.28
CA VAL A 106 3.12 12.08 4.84
C VAL A 106 3.90 12.32 3.53
N LEU A 107 3.31 13.03 2.58
CA LEU A 107 3.88 13.35 1.27
C LEU A 107 4.04 14.86 1.18
N ASN A 108 5.11 15.40 1.77
CA ASN A 108 5.31 16.85 1.91
C ASN A 108 6.40 17.42 0.99
N ASN A 109 7.13 16.55 0.28
CA ASN A 109 8.21 16.95 -0.62
C ASN A 109 7.69 17.16 -2.06
N TRP A 110 6.84 18.18 -2.24
CA TRP A 110 6.31 18.56 -3.55
C TRP A 110 7.32 19.41 -4.32
N LYS A 111 7.35 19.30 -5.66
CA LYS A 111 8.16 20.21 -6.48
C LYS A 111 7.67 21.65 -6.29
N THR A 112 8.57 22.60 -6.08
CA THR A 112 8.22 24.02 -5.89
C THR A 112 7.46 24.61 -7.07
N THR A 113 7.61 24.03 -8.26
CA THR A 113 6.94 24.41 -9.50
C THR A 113 5.56 23.77 -9.70
N SER A 114 5.19 22.77 -8.90
CA SER A 114 3.85 22.18 -8.96
C SER A 114 2.86 23.03 -8.18
N GLY A 115 2.24 23.99 -8.88
CA GLY A 115 1.04 24.65 -8.37
C GLY A 115 -0.09 23.66 -8.11
N LEU A 116 -1.11 24.11 -7.37
CA LEU A 116 -2.34 23.33 -7.19
C LEU A 116 -3.05 23.15 -8.54
N THR A 117 -3.17 21.91 -8.98
CA THR A 117 -3.98 21.55 -10.14
C THR A 117 -5.39 21.15 -9.68
N PHE A 118 -6.38 21.55 -10.48
CA PHE A 118 -7.78 21.26 -10.19
C PHE A 118 -8.40 20.50 -11.36
N GLU A 119 -9.21 19.51 -11.03
CA GLU A 119 -9.95 18.71 -11.99
C GLU A 119 -11.45 18.80 -11.74
N ASN A 120 -12.24 18.64 -12.80
CA ASN A 120 -13.69 18.63 -12.69
C ASN A 120 -14.15 17.38 -11.93
N LYS A 121 -14.93 17.60 -10.88
CA LYS A 121 -15.47 16.52 -10.06
C LYS A 121 -16.43 15.66 -10.90
N PRO A 122 -16.27 14.33 -10.91
CA PRO A 122 -17.19 13.43 -11.62
C PRO A 122 -18.65 13.66 -11.24
N PRO A 123 -19.60 13.54 -12.20
CA PRO A 123 -21.03 13.75 -11.93
C PRO A 123 -21.60 12.93 -10.77
N LYS A 124 -21.03 11.75 -10.54
CA LYS A 124 -21.43 10.79 -9.49
C LYS A 124 -20.96 11.20 -8.08
N LEU A 125 -19.97 12.08 -7.97
CA LEU A 125 -19.50 12.56 -6.67
C LEU A 125 -20.32 13.77 -6.17
N PRO A 126 -20.61 13.86 -4.86
CA PRO A 126 -21.35 14.99 -4.29
C PRO A 126 -20.55 16.29 -4.38
N LEU A 127 -21.21 17.37 -4.87
CA LEU A 127 -20.59 18.69 -4.99
C LEU A 127 -20.19 19.29 -3.63
N THR A 128 -20.97 19.01 -2.58
CA THR A 128 -20.79 19.55 -1.23
C THR A 128 -19.60 18.99 -0.47
N LYS A 129 -19.05 17.85 -0.91
CA LYS A 129 -17.90 17.24 -0.25
C LYS A 129 -16.64 17.54 -1.02
N GLU A 130 -15.56 17.76 -0.30
CA GLU A 130 -14.23 17.92 -0.87
C GLU A 130 -13.63 16.54 -1.17
N PHE A 131 -12.91 16.48 -2.29
CA PHE A 131 -12.22 15.28 -2.75
C PHE A 131 -10.85 15.66 -3.28
N VAL A 132 -9.91 14.72 -3.16
CA VAL A 132 -8.62 14.80 -3.84
C VAL A 132 -8.51 13.63 -4.79
N GLN A 133 -8.28 13.94 -6.06
CA GLN A 133 -7.93 12.93 -7.04
C GLN A 133 -6.46 12.59 -6.89
N ILE A 134 -6.17 11.31 -6.71
CA ILE A 134 -4.81 10.77 -6.62
C ILE A 134 -4.60 9.68 -7.67
N ASP A 135 -3.35 9.43 -8.03
CA ASP A 135 -3.01 8.24 -8.81
C ASP A 135 -2.75 7.03 -7.91
N PHE A 136 -2.62 5.87 -8.55
CA PHE A 136 -2.35 4.62 -7.85
C PHE A 136 -1.02 4.64 -7.09
N LYS A 137 0.02 5.30 -7.64
CA LYS A 137 1.34 5.33 -7.00
C LYS A 137 1.28 6.10 -5.68
N MET A 138 0.54 7.20 -5.67
CA MET A 138 0.25 8.00 -4.50
C MET A 138 -0.49 7.22 -3.40
N LEU A 139 -1.52 6.46 -3.78
CA LEU A 139 -2.24 5.60 -2.84
C LEU A 139 -1.29 4.59 -2.18
N ILE A 140 -0.49 3.91 -3.00
CA ILE A 140 0.46 2.91 -2.50
C ILE A 140 1.50 3.53 -1.56
N ALA A 141 2.10 4.66 -1.96
CA ALA A 141 3.03 5.40 -1.11
C ALA A 141 2.44 5.71 0.26
N PHE A 142 1.21 6.22 0.27
CA PHE A 142 0.52 6.57 1.50
C PHE A 142 0.28 5.36 2.41
N ILE A 143 -0.18 4.24 1.85
CA ILE A 143 -0.40 2.99 2.59
C ILE A 143 0.90 2.46 3.18
N LEU A 144 2.00 2.52 2.43
CA LEU A 144 3.30 2.05 2.89
C LEU A 144 3.86 2.86 4.05
N MET A 145 3.57 4.16 4.07
CA MET A 145 4.10 5.10 5.05
C MET A 145 3.32 5.11 6.37
N THR A 146 2.13 4.52 6.37
CA THR A 146 1.20 4.55 7.49
C THR A 146 1.04 3.14 8.10
N ASN A 147 0.90 3.07 9.43
CA ASN A 147 0.58 1.82 10.12
C ASN A 147 -0.91 1.82 10.51
N ASP A 148 -1.52 0.64 10.57
CA ASP A 148 -2.94 0.42 10.87
C ASP A 148 -3.90 1.20 9.95
N VAL A 149 -3.71 0.99 8.65
CA VAL A 149 -4.57 1.60 7.65
C VAL A 149 -5.86 0.80 7.51
N SER A 150 -6.92 1.26 8.16
CA SER A 150 -8.28 0.93 7.71
C SER A 150 -8.61 1.86 6.54
N ILE A 151 -8.33 1.40 5.32
CA ILE A 151 -8.91 2.03 4.13
C ILE A 151 -10.28 1.40 3.92
N ASP A 152 -11.33 2.20 4.10
CA ASP A 152 -12.66 1.85 3.63
C ASP A 152 -12.77 2.25 2.15
N ILE A 153 -13.05 1.26 1.30
CA ILE A 153 -13.09 1.40 -0.15
C ILE A 153 -14.56 1.42 -0.59
N GLN A 154 -15.07 2.61 -0.87
CA GLN A 154 -16.39 2.77 -1.44
C GLN A 154 -16.29 2.74 -2.98
N THR A 155 -16.80 1.68 -3.59
CA THR A 155 -16.97 1.64 -5.06
C THR A 155 -18.20 2.45 -5.44
N VAL A 156 -18.01 3.59 -6.10
CA VAL A 156 -19.10 4.44 -6.60
C VAL A 156 -19.47 4.04 -8.03
N ASP A 157 -18.49 3.60 -8.81
CA ASP A 157 -18.62 3.10 -10.18
C ASP A 157 -17.47 2.13 -10.49
N PRO A 158 -17.54 1.26 -11.52
CA PRO A 158 -16.43 0.36 -11.87
C PRO A 158 -15.08 1.07 -12.08
N GLY A 159 -15.10 2.32 -12.55
CA GLY A 159 -13.91 3.16 -12.71
C GLY A 159 -13.72 4.25 -11.64
N LEU A 160 -14.54 4.28 -10.58
CA LEU A 160 -14.53 5.36 -9.59
C LEU A 160 -14.52 4.80 -8.17
N LEU A 161 -13.40 5.00 -7.47
CA LEU A 161 -13.20 4.51 -6.11
C LEU A 161 -13.00 5.69 -5.17
N VAL A 162 -13.75 5.68 -4.07
CA VAL A 162 -13.63 6.65 -2.98
C VAL A 162 -13.00 5.95 -1.78
N LEU A 163 -11.92 6.55 -1.26
CA LEU A 163 -11.14 6.00 -0.17
C LEU A 163 -11.34 6.86 1.07
N HIS A 164 -11.60 6.20 2.19
CA HIS A 164 -11.64 6.81 3.51
C HIS A 164 -10.52 6.21 4.34
N SER A 165 -9.68 7.06 4.93
CA SER A 165 -8.49 6.62 5.67
C SER A 165 -8.40 7.34 7.00
N THR A 166 -8.18 6.56 8.06
CA THR A 166 -7.74 7.04 9.36
C THR A 166 -6.39 6.40 9.65
N SER A 167 -5.31 7.17 9.67
CA SER A 167 -3.98 6.58 9.82
C SER A 167 -2.98 7.48 10.54
N GLN A 168 -1.96 6.86 11.12
CA GLN A 168 -0.79 7.51 11.71
C GLN A 168 0.45 7.20 10.87
N LEU A 169 1.30 8.23 10.69
CA LEU A 169 2.55 8.12 9.96
C LEU A 169 3.59 7.38 10.81
N GLN A 170 4.23 6.33 10.27
CA GLN A 170 5.32 5.64 10.97
C GLN A 170 6.58 5.42 10.13
N ARG A 171 6.54 5.63 8.81
CA ARG A 171 7.70 5.35 7.94
C ARG A 171 7.99 6.51 7.01
N VAL A 172 9.28 6.79 6.82
CA VAL A 172 9.78 7.72 5.80
C VAL A 172 10.29 6.89 4.63
N LEU A 173 9.69 7.08 3.46
CA LEU A 173 10.10 6.41 2.22
C LEU A 173 10.65 7.44 1.25
N THR A 174 11.39 7.00 0.25
CA THR A 174 11.80 7.85 -0.88
C THR A 174 10.90 7.60 -2.08
N LYS A 175 10.78 8.60 -2.95
CA LYS A 175 10.02 8.48 -4.20
C LYS A 175 10.58 7.36 -5.07
N ASP A 176 11.90 7.35 -5.25
CA ASP A 176 12.63 6.30 -5.96
C ASP A 176 12.42 4.89 -5.36
N TYR A 177 12.21 4.76 -4.05
CA TYR A 177 11.82 3.49 -3.44
C TYR A 177 10.43 3.02 -3.90
N VAL A 178 9.43 3.91 -3.87
CA VAL A 178 8.07 3.58 -4.27
C VAL A 178 7.96 3.38 -5.79
N ASP A 179 8.67 4.18 -6.58
CA ASP A 179 8.75 3.99 -8.04
C ASP A 179 9.34 2.63 -8.35
N ARG A 180 10.49 2.28 -7.75
CA ARG A 180 10.99 0.91 -7.84
C ARG A 180 9.93 -0.06 -7.39
N LEU A 181 9.31 0.08 -6.23
CA LEU A 181 8.31 -0.86 -5.74
C LEU A 181 7.14 -1.09 -6.70
N LEU A 182 6.68 -0.04 -7.37
CA LEU A 182 5.54 -0.11 -8.28
C LEU A 182 5.91 -0.58 -9.67
N ASP A 183 7.02 -0.10 -10.21
CA ASP A 183 7.58 -0.58 -11.48
C ASP A 183 7.95 -2.06 -11.34
N SER A 184 8.30 -2.45 -10.13
CA SER A 184 8.65 -3.80 -9.72
C SER A 184 7.48 -4.56 -9.08
N MET A 185 6.24 -4.06 -9.17
CA MET A 185 5.08 -4.96 -9.21
C MET A 185 5.13 -5.86 -10.47
N GLN A 186 6.11 -5.65 -11.36
CA GLN A 186 6.60 -6.60 -12.36
C GLN A 186 7.86 -7.40 -11.92
N GLY A 187 8.36 -7.28 -10.68
CA GLY A 187 9.57 -8.00 -10.23
C GLY A 187 10.16 -7.79 -8.81
N TYR A 188 10.29 -6.59 -8.22
CA TYR A 188 11.07 -6.33 -6.96
C TYR A 188 11.29 -4.88 -6.38
N PRO A 189 10.94 -4.59 -5.11
CA PRO A 189 11.55 -3.53 -4.27
C PRO A 189 12.46 -4.03 -3.13
N PRO A 190 13.26 -3.16 -2.46
CA PRO A 190 14.11 -3.55 -1.33
C PRO A 190 13.38 -3.65 0.02
N LEU A 191 13.94 -4.44 0.95
CA LEU A 191 13.40 -4.71 2.30
C LEU A 191 13.15 -3.43 3.13
N LEU A 192 12.06 -3.46 3.88
CA LEU A 192 11.40 -2.36 4.62
C LEU A 192 12.17 -1.78 5.82
N ARG A 193 13.31 -2.37 6.17
CA ARG A 193 14.30 -1.79 7.06
C ARG A 193 15.63 -2.01 6.41
N ASP A 194 16.15 -0.96 5.84
CA ASP A 194 17.57 -0.80 5.70
C ASP A 194 18.03 -0.03 6.93
N PRO A 195 18.50 -0.70 8.01
CA PRO A 195 18.82 0.00 9.24
C PRO A 195 19.97 0.99 9.05
N LYS A 196 20.68 0.98 7.89
CA LYS A 196 21.94 1.70 7.68
C LYS A 196 22.27 2.09 6.21
N GLY A 197 21.30 2.15 5.30
CA GLY A 197 21.55 2.53 3.89
C GLY A 197 22.30 1.47 3.05
N ILE A 198 22.33 0.22 3.50
CA ILE A 198 22.91 -0.91 2.76
C ILE A 198 21.86 -1.61 1.90
N THR A 199 21.59 -1.04 0.72
CA THR A 199 20.99 -1.80 -0.39
C THR A 199 21.98 -2.86 -0.90
N VAL A 200 22.00 -4.03 -0.26
CA VAL A 200 22.73 -5.24 -0.72
C VAL A 200 21.98 -5.97 -1.84
N LEU A 201 20.72 -5.62 -2.08
CA LEU A 201 19.84 -6.29 -3.03
C LEU A 201 19.87 -5.55 -4.36
N LYS A 202 20.46 -6.18 -5.38
CA LYS A 202 20.56 -5.66 -6.74
C LYS A 202 19.38 -6.11 -7.61
N PRO A 203 19.04 -5.37 -8.68
CA PRO A 203 18.15 -5.89 -9.73
C PRO A 203 18.64 -7.26 -10.23
N GLY A 204 17.77 -8.28 -10.23
CA GLY A 204 18.12 -9.67 -10.56
C GLY A 204 18.34 -10.61 -9.36
N ASP A 205 18.34 -10.07 -8.13
CA ASP A 205 18.41 -10.87 -6.90
C ASP A 205 17.06 -11.50 -6.49
N GLN A 206 16.01 -11.29 -7.28
CA GLN A 206 14.64 -11.76 -7.03
C GLN A 206 14.52 -13.28 -6.83
N ASN A 207 15.39 -14.09 -7.46
CA ASN A 207 15.45 -15.54 -7.24
C ASN A 207 16.52 -15.95 -6.21
N ARG A 208 17.16 -14.99 -5.53
CA ARG A 208 18.31 -15.23 -4.67
C ARG A 208 17.90 -15.26 -3.20
N GLY A 209 18.71 -15.89 -2.37
CA GLY A 209 18.35 -16.22 -0.99
C GLY A 209 18.61 -15.11 0.04
N GLY A 210 19.23 -13.99 -0.34
CA GLY A 210 19.73 -13.01 0.64
C GLY A 210 18.65 -12.25 1.37
N TRP A 211 17.47 -12.06 0.77
CA TRP A 211 16.34 -11.45 1.48
C TRP A 211 15.79 -12.37 2.59
N VAL A 212 15.80 -13.69 2.37
CA VAL A 212 15.45 -14.68 3.40
C VAL A 212 16.44 -14.57 4.56
N ALA A 213 17.73 -14.55 4.26
CA ALA A 213 18.77 -14.39 5.28
C ALA A 213 18.65 -13.07 6.05
N ALA A 214 18.36 -11.96 5.35
CA ALA A 214 18.15 -10.65 5.99
C ALA A 214 16.98 -10.69 6.99
N LEU A 215 15.87 -11.34 6.63
CA LEU A 215 14.74 -11.53 7.55
C LEU A 215 15.09 -12.39 8.75
N GLY A 216 15.98 -13.38 8.60
CA GLY A 216 16.46 -14.19 9.73
C GLY A 216 17.37 -13.42 10.69
N LEU A 217 18.11 -12.44 10.18
CA LEU A 217 19.02 -11.60 10.96
C LEU A 217 18.34 -10.42 11.67
N ASP A 218 17.12 -10.04 11.28
CA ASP A 218 16.40 -8.93 11.94
C ASP A 218 15.92 -9.34 13.35
N ALA A 219 16.63 -8.89 14.38
CA ALA A 219 16.25 -9.13 15.77
C ALA A 219 14.90 -8.47 16.15
N ASN A 220 14.47 -7.44 15.42
CA ASN A 220 13.26 -6.66 15.68
C ASN A 220 12.11 -7.03 14.73
N TYR A 221 12.14 -8.23 14.15
CA TYR A 221 11.07 -8.72 13.31
C TYR A 221 9.83 -9.03 14.14
N HIS A 222 8.73 -8.36 13.80
CA HIS A 222 7.41 -8.57 14.39
C HIS A 222 6.44 -8.88 13.26
N GLN A 223 5.95 -10.12 13.18
CA GLN A 223 5.12 -10.59 12.06
C GLN A 223 3.87 -9.73 11.85
N ASP A 224 3.28 -9.23 12.93
CA ASP A 224 2.11 -8.35 12.96
C ASP A 224 2.38 -6.92 12.49
N ARG A 225 3.64 -6.46 12.57
CA ARG A 225 4.06 -5.07 12.24
C ARG A 225 4.92 -4.97 10.99
N THR A 226 5.42 -6.10 10.51
CA THR A 226 6.28 -6.20 9.34
C THR A 226 5.44 -6.61 8.15
N PHE A 227 5.15 -5.65 7.28
CA PHE A 227 4.55 -5.94 6.00
C PHE A 227 5.64 -6.40 5.03
N LEU A 228 5.52 -7.59 4.44
CA LEU A 228 6.41 -8.02 3.35
C LEU A 228 5.68 -7.73 2.04
N TRP A 229 5.92 -6.53 1.49
CA TRP A 229 5.26 -6.02 0.28
C TRP A 229 5.58 -6.83 -0.99
N PHE A 230 6.49 -7.77 -0.87
CA PHE A 230 6.93 -8.64 -1.92
C PHE A 230 5.82 -9.65 -2.19
N TYR A 231 5.53 -9.82 -3.47
CA TYR A 231 4.94 -11.02 -4.06
C TYR A 231 3.43 -11.04 -4.32
N TYR A 232 3.07 -10.29 -5.35
CA TYR A 232 1.95 -10.62 -6.23
C TYR A 232 2.05 -12.06 -6.85
N ASP A 233 3.26 -12.65 -6.91
CA ASP A 233 3.51 -14.01 -7.44
C ASP A 233 3.66 -15.10 -6.36
N CYS A 234 3.40 -14.81 -5.08
CA CYS A 234 3.50 -15.83 -4.00
C CYS A 234 2.18 -16.31 -3.42
N VAL A 235 1.04 -15.92 -4.00
CA VAL A 235 -0.25 -16.42 -3.52
C VAL A 235 -1.13 -16.94 -4.65
N THR A 236 -1.47 -18.23 -4.54
CA THR A 236 -2.88 -18.66 -4.53
C THR A 236 -2.95 -19.93 -3.70
N TYR A 237 -3.46 -19.81 -2.48
CA TYR A 237 -3.95 -20.94 -1.69
C TYR A 237 -5.46 -20.85 -1.66
N VAL A 238 -6.10 -21.51 -2.61
CA VAL A 238 -7.47 -21.99 -2.45
C VAL A 238 -7.42 -23.45 -2.88
N ASP A 239 -7.40 -24.34 -1.90
CA ASP A 239 -7.62 -25.77 -2.11
C ASP A 239 -8.90 -25.89 -2.97
N ASN A 240 -8.91 -26.59 -4.10
CA ASN A 240 -8.79 -28.03 -4.11
C ASN A 240 -8.32 -28.52 -5.48
N THR A 241 -7.43 -29.51 -5.48
CA THR A 241 -7.09 -30.36 -6.63
C THR A 241 -6.28 -29.70 -7.76
N PHE A 242 -4.97 -29.54 -7.54
CA PHE A 242 -3.89 -29.46 -8.55
C PHE A 242 -4.16 -28.63 -9.83
N GLY A 243 -3.65 -27.40 -9.88
CA GLY A 243 -3.57 -26.63 -11.12
C GLY A 243 -2.96 -25.24 -10.95
N ASP A 244 -1.65 -25.16 -11.13
CA ASP A 244 -0.79 -23.96 -11.19
C ASP A 244 -0.31 -23.36 -9.85
N LYS A 245 0.89 -23.78 -9.40
CA LYS A 245 1.53 -23.34 -8.15
C LYS A 245 2.12 -21.93 -8.30
N ARG A 246 1.39 -20.89 -7.89
CA ARG A 246 1.99 -19.57 -7.55
C ARG A 246 2.81 -19.69 -6.26
N GLY A 247 3.95 -18.99 -6.18
CA GLY A 247 4.99 -19.22 -5.15
C GLY A 247 6.39 -19.54 -5.70
N ARG A 248 6.60 -19.49 -7.02
CA ARG A 248 7.89 -19.89 -7.64
C ARG A 248 9.07 -19.09 -7.12
N VAL A 249 8.90 -17.79 -6.92
CA VAL A 249 9.99 -16.92 -6.46
C VAL A 249 10.37 -17.23 -5.01
N PHE A 250 9.38 -17.36 -4.13
CA PHE A 250 9.58 -17.76 -2.74
C PHE A 250 10.34 -19.09 -2.64
N TRP A 251 9.83 -20.13 -3.29
CA TRP A 251 10.45 -21.45 -3.24
C TRP A 251 11.84 -21.47 -3.89
N ARG A 252 12.08 -20.72 -4.97
CA ARG A 252 13.42 -20.59 -5.56
C ARG A 252 14.42 -19.93 -4.61
N SER A 253 14.02 -18.89 -3.89
CA SER A 253 14.88 -18.25 -2.90
C SER A 253 15.19 -19.19 -1.73
N MET A 254 14.21 -19.94 -1.25
CA MET A 254 14.39 -20.98 -0.24
C MET A 254 15.33 -22.08 -0.71
N ASP A 255 15.16 -22.55 -1.95
CA ASP A 255 16.00 -23.56 -2.57
C ASP A 255 17.43 -23.10 -2.70
N ARG A 256 17.62 -21.84 -3.08
CA ARG A 256 18.94 -21.20 -3.15
C ARG A 256 19.63 -21.17 -1.79
N VAL A 257 18.91 -20.81 -0.72
CA VAL A 257 19.45 -20.83 0.66
C VAL A 257 19.94 -22.23 1.00
N ARG A 258 19.09 -23.23 0.76
CA ARG A 258 19.41 -24.64 1.00
C ARG A 258 20.61 -25.12 0.18
N GLU A 259 20.66 -24.79 -1.11
CA GLU A 259 21.77 -25.15 -2.01
C GLU A 259 23.09 -24.53 -1.58
N ILE A 260 23.10 -23.29 -1.09
CA ILE A 260 24.32 -22.66 -0.57
C ILE A 260 24.82 -23.40 0.67
N LEU A 261 23.92 -23.78 1.59
CA LEU A 261 24.31 -24.58 2.76
C LEU A 261 24.85 -25.96 2.34
N GLY A 262 24.15 -26.66 1.45
CA GLY A 262 24.52 -28.01 1.02
C GLY A 262 25.76 -28.07 0.15
N ASN A 263 25.92 -27.13 -0.79
CA ASN A 263 26.98 -27.22 -1.79
C ASN A 263 28.21 -26.36 -1.46
N MET A 264 28.12 -25.45 -0.49
CA MET A 264 29.28 -24.65 -0.06
C MET A 264 29.68 -24.97 1.38
N PHE A 265 28.75 -24.84 2.33
CA PHE A 265 29.08 -25.03 3.74
C PHE A 265 29.33 -26.50 4.08
N ALA A 266 28.48 -27.42 3.63
CA ALA A 266 28.65 -28.83 3.96
C ALA A 266 29.97 -29.41 3.41
N ILE A 267 30.43 -28.93 2.24
CA ILE A 267 31.73 -29.29 1.67
C ILE A 267 32.87 -28.66 2.47
N ALA A 268 32.85 -27.34 2.65
CA ALA A 268 33.93 -26.62 3.32
C ALA A 268 34.14 -27.05 4.79
N PHE A 269 33.10 -27.52 5.48
CA PHE A 269 33.14 -27.95 6.88
C PHE A 269 33.03 -29.48 7.05
N ALA A 270 33.26 -30.28 6.00
CA ALA A 270 33.05 -31.73 6.02
C ALA A 270 33.86 -32.49 7.11
N GLU A 271 35.01 -31.94 7.52
CA GLU A 271 35.93 -32.51 8.50
C GLU A 271 35.63 -32.07 9.95
N ASP A 272 34.90 -30.97 10.13
CA ASP A 272 34.48 -30.49 11.45
C ASP A 272 33.15 -31.17 11.82
N VAL A 273 33.24 -32.19 12.68
CA VAL A 273 32.08 -33.01 13.07
C VAL A 273 30.95 -32.16 13.66
N GLY A 274 31.28 -31.14 14.46
CA GLY A 274 30.29 -30.27 15.10
C GLY A 274 29.61 -29.36 14.07
N ALA A 275 30.42 -28.64 13.29
CA ALA A 275 29.91 -27.76 12.24
C ALA A 275 29.08 -28.53 11.19
N LYS A 276 29.53 -29.71 10.79
CA LYS A 276 28.82 -30.59 9.85
C LYS A 276 27.46 -31.00 10.39
N GLN A 277 27.39 -31.43 11.65
CA GLN A 277 26.12 -31.80 12.27
C GLN A 277 25.13 -30.63 12.31
N ASP A 278 25.61 -29.42 12.62
CA ASP A 278 24.81 -28.20 12.65
C ASP A 278 24.29 -27.81 11.26
N ILE A 279 25.15 -27.91 10.23
CA ILE A 279 24.77 -27.68 8.83
C ILE A 279 23.71 -28.70 8.38
N ASP A 280 23.90 -29.99 8.68
CA ASP A 280 22.95 -31.05 8.33
C ASP A 280 21.58 -30.83 9.00
N CYS A 281 21.57 -30.40 10.26
CA CYS A 281 20.34 -30.03 10.98
C CYS A 281 19.62 -28.86 10.30
N ALA A 282 20.36 -27.83 9.89
CA ALA A 282 19.80 -26.69 9.17
C ALA A 282 19.20 -27.08 7.82
N ILE A 283 19.90 -27.92 7.04
CA ILE A 283 19.42 -28.42 5.75
C ILE A 283 18.14 -29.24 5.94
N LYS A 284 18.10 -30.16 6.92
CA LYS A 284 16.89 -30.93 7.26
C LYS A 284 15.72 -30.05 7.66
N ALA A 285 15.97 -28.98 8.40
CA ALA A 285 14.95 -28.00 8.77
C ALA A 285 14.39 -27.27 7.53
N LEU A 286 15.24 -26.84 6.61
CA LEU A 286 14.82 -26.22 5.35
C LEU A 286 14.04 -27.20 4.46
N ASP A 287 14.48 -28.44 4.34
CA ASP A 287 13.78 -29.50 3.62
C ASP A 287 12.41 -29.80 4.24
N TYR A 288 12.32 -29.77 5.58
CA TYR A 288 11.04 -29.90 6.28
C TYR A 288 10.09 -28.75 5.94
N ILE A 289 10.55 -27.49 6.04
CA ILE A 289 9.74 -26.31 5.67
C ILE A 289 9.26 -26.43 4.24
N ARG A 290 10.13 -26.83 3.31
CA ARG A 290 9.78 -26.99 1.89
C ARG A 290 8.76 -28.10 1.66
N LYS A 291 8.95 -29.25 2.29
CA LYS A 291 8.11 -30.44 2.06
C LYS A 291 6.75 -30.33 2.75
N ARG A 292 6.69 -29.71 3.92
CA ARG A 292 5.49 -29.59 4.75
C ARG A 292 4.82 -28.22 4.64
N GLU A 293 5.47 -27.27 3.98
CA GLU A 293 4.99 -25.90 3.80
C GLU A 293 4.60 -25.25 5.14
N THR A 294 5.40 -25.49 6.18
CA THR A 294 5.13 -24.97 7.53
C THR A 294 6.38 -24.67 8.33
N GLU A 295 6.26 -23.62 9.14
CA GLU A 295 7.10 -23.22 10.27
C GLU A 295 6.97 -24.12 11.50
N SER A 296 5.84 -24.79 11.68
CA SER A 296 5.55 -25.57 12.88
C SER A 296 6.37 -26.85 12.91
N GLY A 297 7.12 -27.10 13.98
CA GLY A 297 7.94 -28.31 14.13
C GLY A 297 9.35 -28.23 13.55
N VAL A 298 9.76 -27.08 13.00
CA VAL A 298 11.13 -26.80 12.54
C VAL A 298 12.15 -26.97 13.68
N GLU A 299 11.74 -26.68 14.91
CA GLU A 299 12.57 -26.72 16.12
C GLU A 299 12.96 -28.15 16.53
N ASN A 300 12.25 -29.16 16.00
CA ASN A 300 12.63 -30.56 16.17
C ASN A 300 13.94 -30.89 15.44
N PHE A 301 14.27 -30.12 14.39
CA PHE A 301 15.45 -30.31 13.57
C PHE A 301 16.53 -29.26 13.88
N PHE A 302 16.15 -28.00 14.07
CA PHE A 302 17.07 -26.90 14.26
C PHE A 302 17.04 -26.37 15.70
N LYS A 303 18.03 -26.78 16.50
CA LYS A 303 18.17 -26.41 17.92
C LYS A 303 19.22 -25.33 18.19
N ILE A 304 19.83 -24.78 17.14
CA ILE A 304 20.85 -23.75 17.27
C ILE A 304 20.17 -22.45 17.74
N THR A 305 20.55 -21.99 18.91
CA THR A 305 20.11 -20.70 19.44
C THR A 305 20.82 -19.56 18.75
N ASN A 306 20.12 -18.43 18.61
CA ASN A 306 20.71 -17.19 18.13
C ASN A 306 21.98 -16.84 18.95
N PRO A 307 23.10 -16.52 18.30
CA PRO A 307 24.29 -16.09 19.03
C PRO A 307 23.99 -14.87 19.90
N ARG A 308 24.54 -14.83 21.11
CA ARG A 308 24.31 -13.73 22.07
C ARG A 308 25.03 -12.43 21.69
N ALA A 309 26.10 -12.52 20.91
CA ALA A 309 26.86 -11.37 20.47
C ALA A 309 26.11 -10.61 19.37
N ALA A 310 26.19 -9.28 19.40
CA ALA A 310 25.62 -8.47 18.33
C ALA A 310 26.45 -8.65 17.06
N LEU A 311 25.82 -9.09 15.97
CA LEU A 311 26.47 -9.23 14.68
C LEU A 311 26.77 -7.84 14.09
N GLN A 312 28.02 -7.59 13.72
CA GLN A 312 28.41 -6.34 13.08
C GLN A 312 27.70 -6.17 11.74
N LEU A 313 27.46 -4.92 11.35
CA LEU A 313 26.77 -4.60 10.10
C LEU A 313 27.49 -5.12 8.86
N SER A 314 28.82 -5.04 8.85
CA SER A 314 29.67 -5.57 7.78
C SER A 314 29.44 -7.07 7.60
N ASP A 315 29.32 -7.81 8.71
CA ASP A 315 29.10 -9.25 8.69
C ASP A 315 27.66 -9.59 8.28
N GLN A 316 26.66 -8.83 8.74
CA GLN A 316 25.28 -8.96 8.25
C GLN A 316 25.22 -8.80 6.74
N THR A 317 25.84 -7.74 6.23
CA THR A 317 25.93 -7.44 4.79
C THR A 317 26.60 -8.56 4.02
N LYS A 318 27.69 -9.10 4.59
CA LYS A 318 28.44 -10.22 4.02
C LYS A 318 27.59 -11.50 3.93
N ILE A 319 26.85 -11.84 4.98
CA ILE A 319 25.93 -12.99 4.98
C ILE A 319 24.84 -12.80 3.93
N ILE A 320 24.20 -11.63 3.87
CA ILE A 320 23.15 -11.34 2.89
C ILE A 320 23.72 -11.45 1.46
N ALA A 321 24.90 -10.87 1.23
CA ALA A 321 25.56 -10.89 -0.07
C ALA A 321 25.93 -12.30 -0.52
N LEU A 322 26.33 -13.20 0.39
CA LEU A 322 26.59 -14.61 0.08
C LEU A 322 25.37 -15.29 -0.55
N PHE A 323 24.18 -15.08 0.04
CA PHE A 323 22.95 -15.66 -0.48
C PHE A 323 22.39 -14.95 -1.73
N ASN A 324 22.87 -13.73 -2.01
CA ASN A 324 22.65 -13.00 -3.25
C ASN A 324 23.75 -13.24 -4.30
N GLY A 325 24.83 -13.94 -3.97
CA GLY A 325 25.94 -14.18 -4.90
C GLY A 325 25.61 -15.25 -5.94
N HIS A 326 26.41 -15.27 -7.01
CA HIS A 326 26.49 -16.45 -7.88
C HIS A 326 26.86 -17.67 -7.00
N PRO A 327 26.32 -18.87 -7.25
CA PRO A 327 26.85 -20.08 -6.62
C PRO A 327 28.28 -20.24 -7.08
N LEU A 328 29.22 -19.73 -6.28
CA LEU A 328 30.64 -19.92 -6.52
C LEU A 328 30.95 -21.37 -6.12
N LEU A 329 30.71 -22.28 -7.06
CA LEU A 329 30.86 -23.72 -6.84
C LEU A 329 32.24 -24.26 -7.28
N ALA A 330 33.13 -23.44 -7.84
CA ALA A 330 34.23 -24.01 -8.63
C ALA A 330 35.67 -23.64 -8.24
N THR A 331 35.94 -22.61 -7.44
CA THR A 331 37.33 -22.10 -7.35
C THR A 331 37.76 -21.41 -6.05
N ARG A 332 36.96 -21.46 -4.98
CA ARG A 332 37.46 -20.95 -3.68
C ARG A 332 38.29 -22.01 -2.99
N ASP A 333 39.49 -21.60 -2.56
CA ASP A 333 40.34 -22.35 -1.64
C ASP A 333 39.52 -22.67 -0.36
N GLU A 334 39.13 -23.94 -0.19
CA GLU A 334 38.27 -24.42 0.90
C GLU A 334 38.84 -24.04 2.28
N PRO A 335 40.14 -24.22 2.57
CA PRO A 335 40.81 -23.69 3.75
C PRO A 335 40.55 -22.19 4.01
N LEU A 336 40.65 -21.36 2.98
CA LEU A 336 40.43 -19.91 3.09
C LEU A 336 38.96 -19.62 3.39
N PHE A 337 38.03 -20.31 2.72
CA PHE A 337 36.60 -20.19 2.99
C PHE A 337 36.26 -20.60 4.42
N ARG A 338 36.77 -21.75 4.88
CA ARG A 338 36.55 -22.24 6.24
C ARG A 338 37.02 -21.21 7.27
N THR A 339 38.24 -20.68 7.10
CA THR A 339 38.81 -19.66 7.99
C THR A 339 37.97 -18.38 8.01
N GLU A 340 37.49 -17.95 6.85
CA GLU A 340 36.67 -16.75 6.70
C GLU A 340 35.28 -16.88 7.32
N TRP A 341 34.65 -18.06 7.22
CA TRP A 341 33.24 -18.27 7.56
C TRP A 341 33.01 -19.01 8.87
N ALA A 342 34.02 -19.69 9.44
CA ALA A 342 33.94 -20.32 10.75
C ALA A 342 33.36 -19.40 11.85
N PRO A 343 33.81 -18.14 12.02
CA PRO A 343 33.26 -17.26 13.05
C PRO A 343 31.80 -16.83 12.79
N LEU A 344 31.32 -16.96 11.54
CA LEU A 344 29.99 -16.53 11.12
C LEU A 344 29.00 -17.70 10.95
N LEU A 345 29.46 -18.95 11.07
CA LEU A 345 28.67 -20.13 10.72
C LEU A 345 27.31 -20.15 11.43
N HIS A 346 27.26 -19.98 12.74
CA HIS A 346 25.99 -19.99 13.48
C HIS A 346 25.03 -18.89 13.02
N TYR A 347 25.52 -17.69 12.71
CA TYR A 347 24.68 -16.63 12.18
C TYR A 347 24.13 -16.96 10.79
N VAL A 348 24.94 -17.60 9.94
CA VAL A 348 24.50 -18.06 8.61
C VAL A 348 23.38 -19.09 8.75
N LEU A 349 23.57 -20.10 9.60
CA LEU A 349 22.57 -21.16 9.80
C LEU A 349 21.28 -20.61 10.39
N VAL A 350 21.37 -19.73 11.39
CA VAL A 350 20.20 -19.10 12.00
C VAL A 350 19.50 -18.17 11.00
N ALA A 351 20.23 -17.35 10.25
CA ALA A 351 19.67 -16.48 9.22
C ALA A 351 18.88 -17.28 8.18
N ALA A 352 19.45 -18.41 7.72
CA ALA A 352 18.83 -19.30 6.77
C ALA A 352 17.52 -19.89 7.32
N VAL A 353 17.55 -20.55 8.48
CA VAL A 353 16.39 -21.29 9.01
C VAL A 353 15.33 -20.36 9.58
N ILE A 354 15.71 -19.37 10.40
CA ILE A 354 14.75 -18.44 11.02
C ILE A 354 14.16 -17.50 9.98
N GLY A 355 14.96 -17.05 9.00
CA GLY A 355 14.46 -16.27 7.87
C GLY A 355 13.38 -17.02 7.11
N SER A 356 13.70 -18.26 6.72
CA SER A 356 12.78 -19.19 6.04
C SER A 356 11.47 -19.41 6.82
N LYS A 357 11.60 -19.62 8.13
CA LYS A 357 10.49 -19.82 9.05
C LYS A 357 9.58 -18.58 9.14
N ARG A 358 10.17 -17.39 9.22
CA ARG A 358 9.43 -16.11 9.25
C ARG A 358 8.72 -15.86 7.93
N CYS A 359 9.35 -16.19 6.80
CA CYS A 359 8.72 -16.05 5.49
C CYS A 359 7.45 -16.90 5.37
N ILE A 360 7.53 -18.21 5.66
CA ILE A 360 6.35 -19.09 5.53
C ILE A 360 5.25 -18.71 6.51
N ALA A 361 5.59 -18.29 7.74
CA ALA A 361 4.61 -17.83 8.72
C ALA A 361 3.86 -16.57 8.22
N TYR A 362 4.57 -15.63 7.59
CA TYR A 362 3.95 -14.45 6.98
C TYR A 362 2.93 -14.85 5.90
N PHE A 363 3.32 -15.72 4.95
CA PHE A 363 2.45 -16.10 3.83
C PHE A 363 1.25 -16.96 4.23
N LYS A 364 1.32 -17.67 5.35
CA LYS A 364 0.16 -18.44 5.86
C LYS A 364 -0.93 -17.58 6.49
N ASN A 365 -0.68 -16.28 6.69
CA ASN A 365 -1.67 -15.37 7.25
C ASN A 365 -2.33 -14.51 6.15
N PRO A 366 -3.58 -14.82 5.74
CA PRO A 366 -4.24 -14.15 4.62
C PRO A 366 -4.49 -12.65 4.86
N LYS A 367 -4.45 -12.17 6.10
CA LYS A 367 -4.62 -10.73 6.42
C LYS A 367 -3.46 -9.85 5.94
N HIS A 368 -2.35 -10.44 5.52
CA HIS A 368 -1.17 -9.71 5.07
C HIS A 368 -1.01 -9.71 3.55
N GLU A 369 -1.96 -10.31 2.83
CA GLU A 369 -1.98 -10.31 1.38
C GLU A 369 -2.46 -8.95 0.87
N ILE A 370 -1.68 -8.32 -0.02
CA ILE A 370 -2.06 -7.06 -0.67
C ILE A 370 -3.42 -7.22 -1.37
N ASP A 371 -3.67 -8.34 -2.02
CA ASP A 371 -4.93 -8.56 -2.75
C ASP A 371 -6.14 -8.66 -1.81
N CYS A 372 -5.96 -9.13 -0.57
CA CYS A 372 -6.99 -9.08 0.46
C CYS A 372 -7.20 -7.66 1.02
N LEU A 373 -6.15 -6.84 1.05
CA LEU A 373 -6.21 -5.46 1.56
C LEU A 373 -6.67 -4.46 0.50
N LEU A 374 -6.34 -4.70 -0.76
CA LEU A 374 -6.50 -3.80 -1.88
C LEU A 374 -6.70 -4.60 -3.19
N PRO A 375 -7.84 -4.45 -3.90
CA PRO A 375 -7.97 -4.99 -5.26
C PRO A 375 -7.09 -4.20 -6.25
N VAL A 376 -5.79 -4.53 -6.32
CA VAL A 376 -4.75 -3.80 -7.06
C VAL A 376 -5.12 -3.56 -8.53
N ASP A 377 -5.62 -4.58 -9.21
CA ASP A 377 -6.00 -4.47 -10.63
C ASP A 377 -7.15 -3.48 -10.84
N LYS A 378 -8.08 -3.42 -9.88
CA LYS A 378 -9.16 -2.43 -9.89
C LYS A 378 -8.61 -1.03 -9.66
N PHE A 379 -7.64 -0.88 -8.76
CA PHE A 379 -7.04 0.42 -8.46
C PHE A 379 -6.15 0.97 -9.58
N LYS A 380 -5.45 0.11 -10.32
CA LYS A 380 -4.63 0.52 -11.47
C LYS A 380 -5.44 1.13 -12.60
N THR A 381 -6.70 0.71 -12.74
CA THR A 381 -7.58 1.12 -13.84
C THR A 381 -8.63 2.16 -13.42
N ALA A 382 -8.91 2.29 -12.12
CA ALA A 382 -9.86 3.25 -11.60
C ALA A 382 -9.26 4.65 -11.37
N THR A 383 -10.10 5.66 -11.47
CA THR A 383 -9.81 7.00 -10.94
C THR A 383 -10.07 7.01 -9.44
N LEU A 384 -9.06 7.42 -8.67
CA LEU A 384 -9.05 7.32 -7.21
C LEU A 384 -9.31 8.68 -6.59
N TYR A 385 -10.27 8.74 -5.66
CA TYR A 385 -10.60 9.95 -4.92
C TYR A 385 -10.51 9.71 -3.41
N LEU A 386 -9.70 10.51 -2.73
CA LEU A 386 -9.69 10.57 -1.27
C LEU A 386 -10.82 11.49 -0.79
N ARG A 387 -11.53 11.08 0.26
CA ARG A 387 -12.56 11.88 0.92
C ARG A 387 -12.18 12.12 2.38
N GLY A 388 -12.51 13.31 2.89
CA GLY A 388 -12.42 13.60 4.32
C GLY A 388 -13.30 12.70 5.19
N CYS A 389 -12.96 12.65 6.48
CA CYS A 389 -13.59 11.79 7.48
C CYS A 389 -14.87 12.37 8.06
#